data_AF-A0A285GPD5-F1
#
_entry.id   AF-A0A285GPD5-F1
#
_cell.length_a   1.000
_cell.length_b   1.000
_cell.length_c   1.000
_cell.angle_alpha   90.00
_cell.angle_beta   90.00
_cell.angle_gamma   90.00
#
_symmetry.space_group_name_H-M   'P 1'
#
loop_
_entity.id
_entity.type
_entity.pdbx_description
1 polymer ?
#
loop_
_entity_poly.entity_id
_entity_poly.type
_entity_poly.pdbx_seq_one_letter_code
_entity_poly.pdbx_strand_id
1 'polypeptide(L)'
;MQRTREDSCYVPADVDATRFIGADGLPTLHLISYRDTGGEKVLRLCEDATGLLVGPSHRRLAHAGIYMSQLRGEAYHEQACKSGDFQPGTLVKLVREPDNAYDPNAVAVYDKTGRHLAAYLNKQKARMVAKLLDTGVDLRAISIRGTGPNQPCTQIAILTAEPRILARLTEPRPNHLPAPARP
;
A
#
# COMPACT_ATOMS: atom_id res chain seq x y z
N MET A 1 20.33 23.86 -7.55
CA MET A 1 19.93 23.02 -6.39
C MET A 1 20.33 21.59 -6.69
N GLN A 2 21.29 21.03 -5.96
CA GLN A 2 21.76 19.65 -6.15
C GLN A 2 20.69 18.70 -5.59
N ARG A 3 20.11 17.84 -6.45
CA ARG A 3 19.29 16.70 -6.02
C ARG A 3 20.19 15.78 -5.18
N THR A 4 19.80 15.51 -3.94
CA THR A 4 20.41 14.47 -3.11
C THR A 4 20.25 13.11 -3.80
N ARG A 5 21.19 12.17 -3.58
CA ARG A 5 21.15 10.83 -4.20
C ARG A 5 19.83 10.07 -3.98
N GLU A 6 19.13 10.34 -2.88
CA GLU A 6 17.80 9.76 -2.60
C GLU A 6 16.73 10.24 -3.60
N ASP A 7 16.77 11.50 -4.07
CA ASP A 7 15.85 12.02 -5.10
C ASP A 7 16.07 11.34 -6.46
N SER A 8 17.22 10.67 -6.68
CA SER A 8 17.51 10.03 -7.96
C SER A 8 16.86 8.65 -8.10
N CYS A 9 16.39 8.04 -7.01
CA CYS A 9 15.82 6.68 -7.04
C CYS A 9 14.29 6.66 -7.18
N TYR A 10 13.64 7.82 -7.03
CA TYR A 10 12.19 7.94 -7.07
C TYR A 10 11.70 8.66 -8.33
N VAL A 11 10.49 8.29 -8.77
CA VAL A 11 9.76 9.03 -9.81
C VAL A 11 9.56 10.48 -9.33
N PRO A 12 9.89 11.49 -10.15
CA PRO A 12 9.66 12.89 -9.80
C PRO A 12 8.19 13.18 -9.51
N ALA A 13 7.91 14.06 -8.55
CA ALA A 13 6.54 14.42 -8.19
C ALA A 13 5.75 15.10 -9.32
N ASP A 14 6.46 15.76 -10.25
CA ASP A 14 5.87 16.48 -11.38
C ASP A 14 5.90 15.66 -12.67
N VAL A 15 5.00 14.68 -12.71
CA VAL A 15 4.73 13.85 -13.88
C VAL A 15 3.26 13.96 -14.28
N ASP A 16 2.97 13.57 -15.52
CA ASP A 16 1.62 13.54 -16.08
C ASP A 16 0.63 12.73 -15.23
N ALA A 17 -0.67 13.08 -15.30
CA ALA A 17 -1.72 12.43 -14.54
C ALA A 17 -1.88 10.94 -14.86
N THR A 18 -1.63 10.56 -16.12
CA THR A 18 -1.76 9.19 -16.63
C THR A 18 -0.43 8.46 -16.67
N ARG A 19 0.64 9.02 -16.07
CA ARG A 19 2.01 8.46 -16.12
C ARG A 19 2.09 6.96 -15.81
N PHE A 20 1.27 6.50 -14.87
CA PHE A 20 1.30 5.12 -14.40
C PHE A 20 0.23 4.23 -15.04
N ILE A 21 -0.53 4.73 -16.02
CA ILE A 21 -1.65 4.01 -16.64
C ILE A 21 -1.23 3.60 -18.05
N GLY A 22 -1.19 2.29 -18.30
CA GLY A 22 -0.87 1.71 -19.59
C GLY A 22 -2.00 1.88 -20.60
N ALA A 23 -1.71 1.57 -21.87
CA ALA A 23 -2.72 1.56 -22.93
C ALA A 23 -3.85 0.54 -22.69
N ASP A 24 -3.59 -0.50 -21.88
CA ASP A 24 -4.55 -1.49 -21.42
C ASP A 24 -5.43 -1.01 -20.25
N GLY A 25 -5.22 0.22 -19.76
CA GLY A 25 -5.89 0.79 -18.61
C GLY A 25 -5.42 0.22 -17.26
N LEU A 26 -4.40 -0.64 -17.25
CA LEU A 26 -3.81 -1.18 -16.04
C LEU A 26 -2.53 -0.43 -15.66
N PRO A 27 -2.10 -0.49 -14.38
CA PRO A 27 -0.88 0.19 -14.01
C PRO A 27 0.36 -0.39 -14.69
N THR A 28 1.27 0.48 -15.10
CA THR A 28 2.63 0.14 -15.56
C THR A 28 3.60 0.14 -14.36
N LEU A 29 3.17 -0.51 -13.28
CA LEU A 29 3.88 -0.59 -12.01
C LEU A 29 3.85 -2.04 -11.52
N HIS A 30 4.90 -2.45 -10.80
CA HIS A 30 4.93 -3.70 -10.06
C HIS A 30 5.43 -3.48 -8.63
N LEU A 31 4.97 -4.32 -7.71
CA LEU A 31 5.52 -4.42 -6.37
C LEU A 31 6.78 -5.28 -6.41
N ILE A 32 7.83 -4.76 -5.78
CA ILE A 32 9.12 -5.43 -5.67
C ILE A 32 9.55 -5.48 -4.21
N SER A 33 10.23 -6.57 -3.85
CA SER A 33 10.71 -6.81 -2.49
C SER A 33 11.98 -6.01 -2.21
N TYR A 34 11.98 -5.26 -1.11
CA TYR A 34 13.14 -4.55 -0.56
C TYR A 34 13.42 -5.02 0.85
N ARG A 35 14.64 -4.75 1.30
CA ARG A 35 14.94 -4.60 2.72
C ARG A 35 15.09 -3.12 2.99
N ASP A 36 14.39 -2.60 3.99
CA ASP A 36 14.62 -1.23 4.41
C ASP A 36 15.95 -1.10 5.17
N THR A 37 16.27 0.10 5.64
CA THR A 37 17.51 0.37 6.38
C THR A 37 17.63 -0.42 7.69
N GLY A 38 16.51 -0.88 8.26
CA GLY A 38 16.45 -1.77 9.42
C GLY A 38 16.53 -3.26 9.07
N GLY A 39 16.63 -3.61 7.79
CA GLY A 39 16.67 -5.00 7.30
C GLY A 39 15.28 -5.64 7.15
N GLU A 40 14.21 -4.91 7.47
CA GLU A 40 12.84 -5.40 7.38
C GLU A 40 12.42 -5.58 5.92
N LYS A 41 11.76 -6.70 5.63
CA LYS A 41 11.17 -6.90 4.30
C LYS A 41 10.05 -5.89 4.11
N VAL A 42 10.04 -5.20 2.98
CA VAL A 42 8.96 -4.30 2.56
C VAL A 42 8.68 -4.47 1.08
N LEU A 43 7.47 -4.12 0.64
CA LEU A 43 7.15 -4.00 -0.77
C LEU A 43 7.16 -2.51 -1.19
N ARG A 44 7.78 -2.24 -2.34
CA ARG A 44 7.82 -0.92 -2.97
C ARG A 44 7.22 -0.99 -4.36
N LEU A 45 6.53 0.05 -4.78
CA LEU A 45 6.10 0.20 -6.17
C LEU A 45 7.30 0.61 -7.03
N CYS A 46 7.42 0.00 -8.19
CA CYS A 46 8.46 0.26 -9.18
C CYS A 46 7.83 0.51 -10.54
N GLU A 47 8.24 1.57 -11.20
CA GLU A 47 7.78 1.93 -12.54
C GLU A 47 8.44 1.06 -13.60
N ASP A 48 7.61 0.52 -14.50
CA ASP A 48 8.11 -0.38 -15.56
C ASP A 48 8.98 0.34 -16.57
N ALA A 49 8.61 1.58 -16.93
CA ALA A 49 9.31 2.35 -17.96
C ALA A 49 10.73 2.76 -17.58
N THR A 50 11.01 2.92 -16.28
CA THR A 50 12.28 3.52 -15.81
C THR A 50 13.01 2.70 -14.75
N GLY A 51 12.32 1.80 -14.05
CA GLY A 51 12.84 1.14 -12.86
C GLY A 51 12.85 2.03 -11.61
N LEU A 52 12.38 3.28 -11.68
CA LEU A 52 12.33 4.16 -10.51
C LEU A 52 11.26 3.72 -9.51
N LEU A 53 11.53 3.96 -8.23
CA LEU A 53 10.57 3.70 -7.16
C LEU A 53 9.46 4.75 -7.17
N VAL A 54 8.24 4.36 -6.81
CA VAL A 54 7.12 5.29 -6.63
C VAL A 54 6.85 5.44 -5.14
N GLY A 55 6.99 6.68 -4.65
CA GLY A 55 6.74 6.99 -3.24
C GLY A 55 5.27 6.76 -2.85
N PRO A 56 4.98 6.32 -1.61
CA PRO A 56 3.62 5.95 -1.19
C PRO A 56 2.64 7.12 -1.16
N SER A 57 3.15 8.35 -1.09
CA SER A 57 2.35 9.58 -1.11
C SER A 57 2.24 10.20 -2.50
N HIS A 58 2.72 9.53 -3.55
CA HIS A 58 2.75 10.10 -4.89
C HIS A 58 1.31 10.34 -5.39
N ARG A 59 0.98 11.61 -5.64
CA ARG A 59 -0.38 12.08 -5.97
C ARG A 59 -1.04 11.36 -7.15
N ARG A 60 -0.24 10.85 -8.09
CA ARG A 60 -0.73 10.13 -9.29
C ARG A 60 -1.18 8.69 -9.03
N LEU A 61 -0.85 8.09 -7.89
CA LEU A 61 -1.27 6.71 -7.58
C LEU A 61 -2.80 6.55 -7.55
N ALA A 62 -3.52 7.55 -7.03
CA ALA A 62 -4.97 7.51 -6.98
C ALA A 62 -5.63 7.51 -8.37
N HIS A 63 -5.01 8.14 -9.38
CA HIS A 63 -5.48 8.09 -10.77
C HIS A 63 -5.32 6.69 -11.38
N ALA A 64 -4.31 5.94 -10.95
CA ALA A 64 -4.10 4.55 -11.33
C ALA A 64 -4.91 3.56 -10.47
N GLY A 65 -5.83 4.03 -9.62
CA GLY A 65 -6.65 3.20 -8.72
C GLY A 65 -5.87 2.56 -7.56
N ILE A 66 -4.74 3.17 -7.17
CA ILE A 66 -3.85 2.65 -6.13
C ILE A 66 -3.89 3.57 -4.90
N TYR A 67 -4.21 2.98 -3.75
CA TYR A 67 -4.31 3.70 -2.48
C TYR A 67 -3.37 3.08 -1.45
N MET A 68 -2.27 3.77 -1.15
CA MET A 68 -1.35 3.36 -0.09
C MET A 68 -1.67 4.09 1.20
N SER A 69 -1.61 3.38 2.32
CA SER A 69 -1.84 3.95 3.65
C SER A 69 -0.91 3.34 4.68
N GLN A 70 -0.23 4.19 5.45
CA GLN A 70 0.25 3.79 6.77
C GLN A 70 -0.95 3.75 7.71
N LEU A 71 -1.05 2.69 8.50
CA LEU A 71 -2.12 2.55 9.47
C LEU A 71 -1.88 3.44 10.68
N ARG A 72 -2.94 3.63 11.48
CA ARG A 72 -2.90 4.40 12.72
C ARG A 72 -3.69 3.69 13.81
N GLY A 73 -3.12 3.67 15.00
CA GLY A 73 -3.72 3.07 16.19
C GLY A 73 -3.16 1.68 16.52
N GLU A 74 -2.06 1.26 15.89
CA GLU A 74 -1.41 -0.03 16.14
C GLU A 74 -1.08 -0.22 17.64
N ALA A 75 -0.66 0.86 18.32
CA ALA A 75 -0.36 0.86 19.75
C ALA A 75 -1.57 0.56 20.65
N TYR A 76 -2.80 0.80 20.18
CA TYR A 76 -4.02 0.42 20.91
C TYR A 76 -4.41 -1.05 20.69
N HIS A 77 -3.74 -1.72 19.74
CA HIS A 77 -4.05 -3.07 19.31
C HIS A 77 -2.80 -3.98 19.27
N GLU A 78 -1.78 -3.69 20.08
CA GLU A 78 -0.47 -4.36 20.01
C GLU A 78 -0.55 -5.89 20.04
N GLN A 79 -1.39 -6.44 20.91
CA GLN A 79 -1.57 -7.89 21.01
C GLN A 79 -2.19 -8.48 19.73
N ALA A 80 -3.16 -7.80 19.14
CA ALA A 80 -3.77 -8.23 17.88
C ALA A 80 -2.78 -8.08 16.71
N CYS A 81 -2.01 -6.99 16.67
CA CYS A 81 -0.92 -6.81 15.70
C CYS A 81 0.12 -7.93 15.80
N LYS A 82 0.51 -8.34 17.03
CA LYS A 82 1.44 -9.45 17.26
C LYS A 82 0.86 -10.82 16.90
N SER A 83 -0.44 -11.02 17.07
CA SER A 83 -1.09 -12.32 16.78
C SER A 83 -1.45 -12.49 15.31
N GLY A 84 -1.76 -11.41 14.60
CA GLY A 84 -2.13 -11.44 13.18
C GLY A 84 -0.96 -11.64 12.24
N ASP A 85 -1.25 -12.06 11.01
CA ASP A 85 -0.28 -12.07 9.92
C ASP A 85 -0.43 -10.82 9.06
N PHE A 86 0.54 -9.92 9.19
CA PHE A 86 0.65 -8.68 8.43
C PHE A 86 1.95 -8.62 7.63
N GLN A 87 2.53 -9.78 7.28
CA GLN A 87 3.75 -9.80 6.47
C GLN A 87 3.52 -9.12 5.10
N PRO A 88 4.55 -8.45 4.54
CA PRO A 88 4.45 -7.87 3.21
C PRO A 88 4.08 -8.93 2.15
N GLY A 89 2.98 -8.66 1.43
CA GLY A 89 2.37 -9.55 0.45
C GLY A 89 1.13 -10.28 0.96
N THR A 90 0.90 -10.34 2.28
CA THR A 90 -0.28 -10.98 2.86
C THR A 90 -1.54 -10.13 2.66
N LEU A 91 -2.66 -10.77 2.30
CA LEU A 91 -3.97 -10.12 2.21
C LEU A 91 -4.45 -9.63 3.58
N VAL A 92 -5.08 -8.47 3.60
CA VAL A 92 -5.74 -7.90 4.79
C VAL A 92 -7.19 -7.55 4.47
N LYS A 93 -8.05 -7.53 5.49
CA LYS A 93 -9.47 -7.20 5.35
C LYS A 93 -9.71 -5.76 5.71
N LEU A 94 -10.44 -5.04 4.84
CA LEU A 94 -10.97 -3.71 5.14
C LEU A 94 -12.39 -3.87 5.66
N VAL A 95 -12.68 -3.26 6.81
CA VAL A 95 -14.01 -3.29 7.44
C VAL A 95 -14.50 -1.87 7.65
N ARG A 96 -15.67 -1.54 7.09
CA ARG A 96 -16.32 -0.25 7.29
C ARG A 96 -17.00 -0.19 8.65
N GLU A 97 -16.82 0.93 9.34
CA GLU A 97 -17.51 1.24 10.59
C GLU A 97 -18.22 2.60 10.46
N PRO A 98 -19.38 2.67 9.78
CA PRO A 98 -20.10 3.93 9.57
C PRO A 98 -20.60 4.57 10.87
N ASP A 99 -20.87 3.75 11.89
CA ASP A 99 -21.37 4.19 13.21
C ASP A 99 -20.24 4.44 14.22
N ASN A 100 -18.98 4.48 13.77
CA ASN A 100 -17.84 4.76 14.65
C ASN A 100 -17.97 6.17 15.26
N ALA A 101 -17.98 6.23 16.60
CA ALA A 101 -18.23 7.46 17.36
C ALA A 101 -17.20 8.60 17.10
N TYR A 102 -16.02 8.28 16.57
CA TYR A 102 -14.92 9.24 16.37
C TYR A 102 -14.73 9.66 14.90
N ASP A 103 -15.04 8.76 13.95
CA ASP A 103 -14.94 9.03 12.51
C ASP A 103 -15.93 8.16 11.72
N PRO A 104 -17.02 8.72 11.15
CA PRO A 104 -17.97 7.94 10.35
C PRO A 104 -17.36 7.36 9.05
N ASN A 105 -16.18 7.83 8.65
CA ASN A 105 -15.43 7.25 7.52
C ASN A 105 -14.47 6.14 7.98
N ALA A 106 -14.52 5.70 9.24
CA ALA A 106 -13.58 4.72 9.77
C ALA A 106 -13.56 3.45 8.91
N VAL A 107 -12.32 3.05 8.56
CA VAL A 107 -12.02 1.79 7.89
C VAL A 107 -11.00 1.07 8.76
N ALA A 108 -11.45 0.04 9.45
CA ALA A 108 -10.62 -0.86 10.22
C ALA A 108 -9.90 -1.84 9.29
N VAL A 109 -8.69 -2.24 9.67
CA VAL A 109 -7.87 -3.19 8.93
C VAL A 109 -7.61 -4.41 9.80
N TYR A 110 -8.09 -5.56 9.36
CA TYR A 110 -7.89 -6.84 10.02
C TYR A 110 -6.93 -7.71 9.22
N ASP A 111 -6.35 -8.71 9.88
CA ASP A 111 -5.67 -9.81 9.21
C ASP A 111 -6.60 -10.53 8.21
N LYS A 112 -6.03 -11.40 7.37
CA LYS A 112 -6.81 -12.17 6.38
C LYS A 112 -7.95 -12.96 7.02
N THR A 113 -7.80 -13.42 8.26
CA THR A 113 -8.86 -14.19 8.94
C THR A 113 -10.01 -13.30 9.40
N GLY A 114 -9.75 -12.02 9.69
CA GLY A 114 -10.73 -11.09 10.26
C GLY A 114 -10.80 -11.15 11.78
N ARG A 115 -9.84 -11.83 12.42
CA ARG A 115 -9.82 -12.04 13.88
C ARG A 115 -8.93 -11.04 14.60
N HIS A 116 -7.92 -10.52 13.92
CA HIS A 116 -6.92 -9.64 14.51
C HIS A 116 -7.03 -8.25 13.89
N LEU A 117 -7.60 -7.29 14.64
CA LEU A 117 -7.62 -5.89 14.26
C LEU A 117 -6.20 -5.33 14.38
N ALA A 118 -5.59 -4.91 13.28
CA ALA A 118 -4.30 -4.23 13.30
C ALA A 118 -4.48 -2.78 13.76
N ALA A 119 -5.24 -2.02 12.99
CA ALA A 119 -5.35 -0.56 13.12
C ALA A 119 -6.37 -0.02 12.12
N TYR A 120 -6.45 1.30 12.01
CA TYR A 120 -7.35 2.00 11.09
C TYR A 120 -6.56 2.68 9.97
N LEU A 121 -7.22 2.91 8.83
CA LEU A 121 -6.72 3.88 7.86
C LEU A 121 -6.64 5.27 8.51
N ASN A 122 -5.63 6.06 8.14
CA ASN A 122 -5.62 7.46 8.55
C ASN A 122 -6.85 8.21 7.97
N LYS A 123 -7.33 9.26 8.67
CA LYS A 123 -8.58 9.97 8.33
C LYS A 123 -8.68 10.40 6.86
N GLN A 124 -7.58 10.89 6.29
CA GLN A 124 -7.56 11.34 4.89
C GLN A 124 -7.80 10.18 3.92
N LYS A 125 -7.14 9.04 4.13
CA LYS A 125 -7.33 7.84 3.31
C LYS A 125 -8.66 7.15 3.61
N ALA A 126 -9.08 7.14 4.87
CA ALA A 126 -10.35 6.60 5.31
C ALA A 126 -11.52 7.27 4.58
N ARG A 127 -11.59 8.61 4.50
CA ARG A 127 -12.63 9.33 3.73
C ARG A 127 -12.75 8.88 2.27
N MET A 128 -11.61 8.65 1.62
CA MET A 128 -11.57 8.25 0.20
C MET A 128 -11.99 6.79 0.03
N VAL A 129 -11.40 5.88 0.81
CA VAL A 129 -11.66 4.44 0.73
C VAL A 129 -13.08 4.11 1.21
N ALA A 130 -13.57 4.79 2.24
CA ALA A 130 -14.94 4.63 2.74
C ALA A 130 -15.95 4.92 1.64
N LYS A 131 -15.81 6.04 0.92
CA LYS A 131 -16.69 6.36 -0.21
C LYS A 131 -16.70 5.25 -1.26
N LEU A 132 -15.54 4.70 -1.62
CA LEU A 132 -15.44 3.62 -2.61
C LEU A 132 -16.17 2.36 -2.14
N LEU A 133 -15.92 1.95 -0.90
CA LEU A 133 -16.58 0.80 -0.27
C LEU A 133 -18.09 0.99 -0.17
N ASP A 134 -18.54 2.18 0.23
CA ASP A 134 -19.96 2.51 0.38
C ASP A 134 -20.70 2.56 -0.98
N THR A 135 -19.98 2.83 -2.08
CA THR A 135 -20.51 2.71 -3.45
C THR A 135 -20.46 1.29 -4.03
N GLY A 136 -19.98 0.31 -3.26
CA GLY A 136 -19.91 -1.09 -3.67
C GLY A 136 -18.70 -1.45 -4.55
N VAL A 137 -17.66 -0.61 -4.60
CA VAL A 137 -16.41 -0.96 -5.30
C VAL A 137 -15.73 -2.12 -4.57
N ASP A 138 -15.45 -3.22 -5.27
CA ASP A 138 -14.66 -4.33 -4.70
C ASP A 138 -13.20 -3.89 -4.56
N LEU A 139 -12.82 -3.50 -3.34
CA LEU A 139 -11.45 -3.17 -2.99
C LEU A 139 -10.81 -4.32 -2.23
N ARG A 140 -9.58 -4.67 -2.64
CA ARG A 140 -8.72 -5.62 -1.96
C ARG A 140 -7.50 -4.89 -1.41
N ALA A 141 -6.92 -5.45 -0.36
CA ALA A 141 -5.74 -4.89 0.26
C ALA A 141 -4.72 -5.95 0.61
N ILE A 142 -3.45 -5.60 0.50
CA ILE A 142 -2.32 -6.36 1.02
C ILE A 142 -1.51 -5.50 1.98
N SER A 143 -0.85 -6.14 2.93
CA SER A 143 0.24 -5.52 3.65
C SER A 143 1.43 -5.31 2.71
N ILE A 144 2.06 -4.13 2.77
CA ILE A 144 3.31 -3.78 2.09
C ILE A 144 4.45 -3.51 3.10
N ARG A 145 4.10 -3.39 4.38
CA ARG A 145 5.00 -3.32 5.53
C ARG A 145 4.23 -3.86 6.74
N GLY A 146 4.89 -4.67 7.54
CA GLY A 146 4.35 -5.26 8.76
C GLY A 146 5.15 -6.51 9.10
N THR A 147 4.71 -7.23 10.14
CA THR A 147 5.39 -8.43 10.62
C THR A 147 4.44 -9.63 10.64
N GLY A 148 5.02 -10.82 10.81
CA GLY A 148 4.23 -12.04 10.92
C GLY A 148 3.79 -12.33 12.35
N PRO A 149 3.00 -13.40 12.56
CA PRO A 149 2.56 -13.79 13.88
C PRO A 149 3.73 -13.99 14.84
N ASN A 150 3.50 -13.64 16.11
CA ASN A 150 4.43 -13.69 17.23
C ASN A 150 5.63 -12.74 17.14
N GLN A 151 5.65 -11.82 16.17
CA GLN A 151 6.69 -10.79 16.06
C GLN A 151 6.18 -9.44 16.58
N PRO A 152 7.05 -8.60 17.16
CA PRO A 152 6.71 -7.20 17.42
C PRO A 152 6.25 -6.53 16.13
N CYS A 153 5.20 -5.72 16.21
CA CYS A 153 4.65 -5.02 15.06
C CYS A 153 4.61 -3.54 15.37
N THR A 154 5.61 -2.80 14.88
CA THR A 154 5.77 -1.35 15.15
C THR A 154 5.01 -0.49 14.15
N GLN A 155 4.86 -0.97 12.92
CA GLN A 155 4.22 -0.23 11.85
C GLN A 155 3.62 -1.16 10.81
N ILE A 156 2.38 -0.89 10.42
CA ILE A 156 1.75 -1.55 9.27
C ILE A 156 1.47 -0.51 8.20
N ALA A 157 1.77 -0.86 6.95
CA ALA A 157 1.28 -0.12 5.80
C ALA A 157 0.65 -1.08 4.80
N ILE A 158 -0.40 -0.62 4.14
CA ILE A 158 -1.15 -1.41 3.18
C ILE A 158 -1.20 -0.72 1.82
N LEU A 159 -1.40 -1.52 0.78
CA LEU A 159 -1.82 -1.08 -0.54
C LEU A 159 -3.23 -1.61 -0.78
N THR A 160 -4.14 -0.73 -1.18
CA THR A 160 -5.52 -1.03 -1.53
C THR A 160 -5.78 -0.69 -3.00
N ALA A 161 -6.45 -1.58 -3.71
CA ALA A 161 -6.86 -1.39 -5.10
C ALA A 161 -7.97 -2.38 -5.49
N GLU A 162 -8.58 -2.20 -6.67
CA GLU A 162 -9.45 -3.23 -7.26
C GLU A 162 -8.67 -4.53 -7.54
N PRO A 163 -9.31 -5.72 -7.51
CA PRO A 163 -8.65 -7.00 -7.74
C PRO A 163 -7.76 -7.07 -8.98
N ARG A 164 -8.22 -6.53 -10.12
CA ARG A 164 -7.43 -6.51 -11.38
C ARG A 164 -6.16 -5.68 -11.30
N ILE A 165 -6.22 -4.56 -10.59
CA ILE A 165 -5.07 -3.68 -10.36
C ILE A 165 -4.12 -4.39 -9.41
N LEU A 166 -4.63 -4.91 -8.29
CA LEU A 166 -3.81 -5.63 -7.32
C LEU A 166 -3.10 -6.83 -7.95
N ALA A 167 -3.80 -7.60 -8.81
CA ALA A 167 -3.21 -8.70 -9.56
C ALA A 167 -1.99 -8.24 -10.37
N ARG A 168 -2.16 -7.22 -11.24
CA ARG A 168 -1.05 -6.60 -11.99
C ARG A 168 0.10 -6.18 -11.10
N LEU A 169 -0.18 -5.48 -10.00
CA LEU A 169 0.86 -5.01 -9.10
C LEU A 169 1.63 -6.15 -8.42
N THR A 170 1.02 -7.32 -8.24
CA THR A 170 1.64 -8.48 -7.56
C THR A 170 2.24 -9.51 -8.51
N GLU A 171 2.07 -9.35 -9.82
CA GLU A 171 2.71 -10.19 -10.82
C GLU A 171 4.25 -10.08 -10.73
N PRO A 172 4.99 -11.15 -11.06
CA PRO A 172 6.44 -11.05 -11.19
C PRO A 172 6.80 -9.99 -12.23
N ARG A 173 7.56 -8.97 -11.82
CA ARG A 173 8.00 -7.91 -12.72
C ARG A 173 8.81 -8.51 -13.89
N PRO A 174 8.45 -8.24 -15.16
CA PRO A 174 9.15 -8.81 -16.30
C PRO A 174 10.66 -8.49 -16.33
N ASN A 175 11.47 -9.50 -16.64
CA ASN A 175 12.94 -9.41 -16.57
C ASN A 175 13.56 -8.50 -17.66
N HIS A 176 12.83 -8.18 -18.73
CA HIS A 176 13.31 -7.31 -19.80
C HIS A 176 13.15 -5.81 -19.48
N LEU A 177 12.48 -5.47 -18.38
CA LEU A 177 12.30 -4.08 -17.96
C LEU A 177 13.57 -3.53 -17.28
N PRO A 178 13.79 -2.20 -17.31
CA PRO A 178 14.91 -1.55 -16.61
C PRO A 178 15.06 -2.03 -15.17
N ALA A 179 16.30 -2.22 -14.69
CA ALA A 179 16.53 -2.70 -13.33
C ALA A 179 15.93 -1.73 -12.28
N PRO A 180 15.33 -2.24 -11.19
CA PRO A 180 14.83 -1.38 -10.14
C PRO A 180 15.91 -0.51 -9.48
N ALA A 181 15.60 0.76 -9.26
CA ALA A 181 16.45 1.69 -8.53
C ALA A 181 16.62 1.22 -7.08
N ARG A 182 17.86 1.28 -6.57
CA ARG A 182 18.18 0.87 -5.19
C ARG A 182 18.54 2.13 -4.38
N PRO A 183 17.76 2.48 -3.36
CA PRO A 183 18.11 3.53 -2.43
C PRO A 183 19.29 3.11 -1.53
#